data_AF-T1KXK8-F1
#
_entry.id   AF-T1KXK8-F1
#
_cell.length_a   1.000
_cell.length_b   1.000
_cell.length_c   1.000
_cell.angle_alpha   90.00
_cell.angle_beta   90.00
_cell.angle_gamma   90.00
#
_symmetry.space_group_name_H-M   'P 1'
#
loop_
_entity.id
_entity.type
_entity.pdbx_description
1 polymer ?
#
loop_
_entity_poly.entity_id
_entity_poly.type
_entity_poly.pdbx_seq_one_letter_code
_entity_poly.pdbx_strand_id
1 'polypeptide(L)' 'MTMESVPVLNRAQPKLYRTLDPSYDRPGAITIDVKKQCIFWTNIGADPNRPFDFPVYIERLDISGEPRT' A
#
# COMPACT_ATOMS: atom_id res chain seq x y z
N MET A 1 28.58 -34.53 22.34
CA MET A 1 28.37 -33.99 20.98
C MET A 1 27.14 -33.10 21.04
N THR A 2 27.32 -31.82 21.34
CA THR A 2 26.25 -30.83 21.42
C THR A 2 25.93 -30.35 20.01
N MET A 3 24.68 -30.51 19.58
CA MET A 3 24.20 -29.89 18.36
C MET A 3 24.03 -28.39 18.63
N GLU A 4 24.89 -27.56 18.08
CA GLU A 4 24.64 -26.12 18.04
C GLU A 4 23.47 -25.87 17.10
N SER A 5 22.40 -25.28 17.64
CA SER A 5 21.27 -24.81 16.85
C SER A 5 21.75 -23.69 15.93
N VAL A 6 21.74 -23.94 14.62
CA VAL A 6 22.00 -22.93 13.59
C VAL A 6 21.03 -21.76 13.83
N PRO A 7 21.50 -20.52 13.99
CA PRO A 7 20.62 -19.38 14.13
C PRO A 7 19.81 -19.25 12.83
N VAL A 8 18.52 -19.55 12.92
CA VAL A 8 17.57 -19.22 11.87
C VAL A 8 17.62 -17.70 11.73
N LEU A 9 18.25 -17.22 10.67
CA LEU A 9 18.19 -15.81 10.28
C LEU A 9 16.71 -15.44 10.29
N ASN A 10 16.30 -14.65 11.28
CA ASN A 10 14.96 -14.14 11.40
C ASN A 10 14.74 -13.21 10.21
N ARG A 11 14.36 -13.79 9.06
CA ARG A 11 13.95 -13.06 7.87
C ARG A 11 12.69 -12.34 8.29
N ALA A 12 12.84 -11.08 8.70
CA ALA A 12 11.75 -10.21 9.07
C ALA A 12 10.69 -10.33 7.96
N GLN A 13 9.60 -11.02 8.25
CA GLN A 13 8.55 -11.18 7.27
C GLN A 13 7.94 -9.80 7.04
N PRO A 14 7.65 -9.43 5.78
CA PRO A 14 6.96 -8.18 5.51
C PRO A 14 5.62 -8.19 6.26
N LYS A 15 5.44 -7.22 7.15
CA LYS A 15 4.21 -7.05 7.92
C LYS A 15 3.27 -6.17 7.12
N LEU A 16 2.01 -6.61 6.94
CA LEU A 16 0.96 -5.74 6.42
C LEU A 16 0.60 -4.72 7.51
N TYR A 17 0.81 -3.43 7.23
CA TYR A 17 0.51 -2.35 8.17
C TYR A 17 -0.92 -1.84 8.02
N ARG A 18 -1.39 -1.65 6.78
CA ARG A 18 -2.71 -1.11 6.46
C ARG A 18 -3.15 -1.54 5.07
N THR A 19 -4.47 -1.72 4.89
CA THR A 19 -5.11 -1.84 3.59
C THR A 19 -5.81 -0.51 3.26
N LEU A 20 -5.71 -0.04 2.01
CA LEU A 20 -6.55 1.06 1.54
C LEU A 20 -8.03 0.61 1.59
N ASP A 21 -8.98 1.55 1.76
CA ASP A 21 -10.40 1.23 1.96
C ASP A 21 -10.90 0.19 0.92
N PRO A 22 -11.44 -0.96 1.38
CA PRO A 22 -11.82 -2.06 0.50
C PRO A 22 -13.10 -1.78 -0.31
N SER A 23 -13.81 -0.68 -0.04
CA SER A 23 -14.96 -0.25 -0.85
C SER A 23 -14.56 0.24 -2.25
N TYR A 24 -13.27 0.43 -2.51
CA TYR A 24 -12.77 0.76 -3.83
C TYR A 24 -12.56 -0.52 -4.65
N ASP A 25 -13.50 -0.78 -5.56
CA ASP A 25 -13.47 -1.98 -6.41
C ASP A 25 -12.25 -2.04 -7.34
N ARG A 26 -11.65 -0.89 -7.71
CA ARG A 26 -10.53 -0.81 -8.67
C ARG A 26 -9.57 0.36 -8.38
N PRO A 27 -8.54 0.17 -7.53
CA PRO A 27 -7.41 1.10 -7.49
C PRO A 27 -6.65 1.04 -8.82
N GLY A 28 -6.47 2.19 -9.45
CA GLY A 28 -5.70 2.33 -10.70
C GLY A 28 -4.22 2.57 -10.45
N ALA A 29 -3.68 3.67 -10.99
CA ALA A 29 -2.30 4.08 -10.74
C ALA A 29 -2.10 4.48 -9.27
N ILE A 30 -0.94 4.12 -8.70
CA ILE A 30 -0.51 4.47 -7.34
C ILE A 30 0.87 5.13 -7.38
N THR A 31 1.09 6.15 -6.54
CA THR A 31 2.39 6.80 -6.38
C THR A 31 2.61 7.24 -4.92
N ILE A 32 3.86 7.51 -4.56
CA ILE A 32 4.27 7.89 -3.20
C ILE A 32 5.09 9.19 -3.28
N ASP A 33 4.68 10.20 -2.52
CA ASP A 33 5.52 11.36 -2.21
C ASP A 33 6.20 11.14 -0.86
N VAL A 34 7.47 10.72 -0.91
CA VAL A 34 8.26 10.40 0.29
C VAL A 34 8.50 11.65 1.13
N LYS A 35 8.68 12.83 0.51
CA LYS A 35 8.94 14.08 1.25
C LYS A 35 7.73 14.53 2.03
N LYS A 36 6.54 14.41 1.45
CA LYS A 36 5.27 14.71 2.12
C LYS A 36 4.76 13.54 2.96
N GLN A 37 5.43 12.39 2.92
CA GLN A 37 4.98 11.16 3.57
C GLN A 37 3.51 10.85 3.21
N CYS A 38 3.21 10.77 1.92
CA CYS A 38 1.85 10.56 1.41
C CYS A 38 1.82 9.53 0.29
N ILE A 39 0.77 8.72 0.28
CA ILE A 39 0.45 7.79 -0.81
C ILE A 39 -0.75 8.36 -1.56
N PHE A 40 -0.70 8.34 -2.89
CA PHE A 40 -1.77 8.79 -3.77
C PHE A 40 -2.18 7.67 -4.71
N TRP A 41 -3.47 7.55 -5.00
CA TRP A 41 -3.96 6.61 -5.99
C TRP A 41 -5.16 7.16 -6.75
N THR A 42 -5.34 6.67 -7.98
CA THR A 42 -6.56 6.93 -8.75
C THR A 42 -7.61 5.90 -8.39
N ASN A 43 -8.81 6.34 -8.05
CA ASN A 43 -9.97 5.46 -7.97
C ASN A 43 -10.74 5.53 -9.31
N ILE A 44 -10.96 4.39 -9.95
CA ILE A 44 -11.66 4.28 -11.25
C ILE A 44 -13.18 4.08 -11.03
N GLY A 45 -13.60 3.74 -9.81
CA GLY A 45 -14.97 3.37 -9.48
C GLY A 45 -15.33 1.96 -9.94
N ALA A 46 -16.54 1.51 -9.56
CA ALA A 46 -17.06 0.16 -9.81
C ALA A 46 -17.61 -0.05 -11.23
N ASP A 47 -17.84 1.02 -12.00
CA ASP A 47 -18.55 0.94 -13.28
C ASP A 47 -17.65 0.37 -14.39
N PRO A 48 -17.94 -0.84 -14.90
CA PRO A 48 -17.13 -1.49 -15.94
C PRO A 48 -17.29 -0.86 -17.33
N ASN A 49 -18.30 -0.01 -17.55
CA ASN A 49 -18.56 0.65 -18.84
C ASN A 49 -18.03 2.08 -18.89
N ARG A 50 -17.38 2.56 -17.83
CA ARG A 50 -16.85 3.92 -17.76
C ARG A 50 -15.67 4.09 -18.72
N PRO A 51 -15.61 5.21 -19.47
CA PRO A 51 -14.41 5.56 -20.25
C PRO A 51 -13.18 5.63 -19.34
N PHE A 52 -12.07 5.06 -19.80
CA PHE A 52 -10.79 4.99 -19.06
C PHE A 52 -10.16 6.38 -18.83
N ASP A 53 -10.72 7.41 -19.46
CA ASP A 53 -10.12 8.70 -19.73
C ASP A 53 -10.21 9.67 -18.54
N PHE A 54 -10.90 9.30 -17.45
CA PHE A 54 -11.08 10.17 -16.29
C PHE A 54 -10.94 9.42 -14.96
N PRO A 55 -9.86 9.64 -14.18
CA PRO A 55 -9.87 9.24 -12.77
C PRO A 55 -11.00 10.00 -12.06
N VAL A 56 -11.83 9.28 -11.29
CA VAL A 56 -13.00 9.89 -10.62
C VAL A 56 -12.52 10.85 -9.53
N TYR A 57 -11.53 10.40 -8.75
CA TYR A 57 -10.92 11.14 -7.65
C TYR A 57 -9.46 10.70 -7.47
N ILE A 58 -8.60 11.65 -7.07
CA ILE A 58 -7.28 11.34 -6.51
C ILE A 58 -7.47 11.23 -5.00
N GLU A 59 -7.28 10.02 -4.49
CA GLU A 59 -7.32 9.76 -3.06
C GLU A 59 -5.91 9.89 -2.47
N ARG A 60 -5.85 10.22 -1.18
CA ARG A 60 -4.59 10.41 -0.44
C ARG A 60 -4.64 9.73 0.92
N LEU A 61 -3.56 9.05 1.27
CA LEU A 61 -3.29 8.57 2.62
C LEU A 61 -2.05 9.30 3.16
N ASP A 62 -2.22 9.97 4.29
CA ASP A 62 -1.11 10.53 5.07
C ASP A 62 -0.46 9.41 5.90
N ILE A 63 0.85 9.25 5.74
CA ILE A 63 1.66 8.25 6.45
C ILE A 63 2.75 8.92 7.32
N SER A 64 2.60 10.20 7.64
CA SER A 64 3.57 10.95 8.47
C SER A 64 3.69 10.41 9.89
N GLY A 65 2.60 9.86 10.45
CA GLY A 65 2.55 9.26 11.79
C GLY A 65 2.85 7.75 11.83
N GLU A 66 3.09 7.11 10.69
CA GLU A 66 3.37 5.67 10.65
C GLU A 66 4.83 5.36 11.05
N PRO A 67 5.10 4.19 11.66
CA PRO A 67 6.45 3.80 12.03
C PRO A 67 7.38 3.78 10.82
N ARG A 68 8.51 4.50 10.90
CA ARG A 68 9.57 4.39 9.89
C ARG A 68 10.28 3.06 10.12
N THR A 69 10.26 2.19 9.11
CA THR A 69 11.04 0.94 9.07
C THR A 69 12.51 1.22 8.85
#